data_AF-A0A1M5Y953-F1
#
_entry.id   AF-A0A1M5Y953-F1
#
_cell.length_a   1.000
_cell.length_b   1.000
_cell.length_c   1.000
_cell.angle_alpha   90.00
_cell.angle_beta   90.00
_cell.angle_gamma   90.00
#
_symmetry.space_group_name_H-M   'P 1'
#
loop_
_entity.id
_entity.type
_entity.pdbx_description
1 polymer ?
#
loop_
_entity_poly.entity_id
_entity_poly.type
_entity_poly.pdbx_seq_one_letter_code
_entity_poly.pdbx_strand_id
1 'polypeptide(L)'
;MMNEKIEGDCILNSDEKITGLVVGSLTIPTGVHCELNGTVTSDVIAELGATVAINGTVGGNLISSGAEVDVRGVISGKIIDKSDTMSVRVHSGAVVSGERKP
;
A
#
# COMPACT_ATOMS: atom_id res chain seq x y z
N MET A 1 9.54 -1.46 -13.25
CA MET A 1 10.16 -1.75 -11.94
C MET A 1 10.76 -0.47 -11.41
N MET A 2 10.27 0.02 -10.28
CA MET A 2 10.80 1.22 -9.62
C MET A 2 11.75 0.81 -8.48
N ASN A 3 13.03 1.07 -8.64
CA ASN A 3 14.09 0.71 -7.70
C ASN A 3 14.87 1.91 -7.14
N GLU A 4 14.64 3.10 -7.69
CA GLU A 4 15.30 4.34 -7.26
C GLU A 4 14.49 5.07 -6.18
N LYS A 5 15.05 6.18 -5.70
CA LYS A 5 14.35 7.12 -4.83
C LYS A 5 13.45 8.03 -5.68
N ILE A 6 12.19 8.12 -5.33
CA ILE A 6 11.21 9.05 -5.89
C ILE A 6 10.89 10.10 -4.81
N GLU A 7 11.02 11.37 -5.16
CA GLU A 7 10.65 12.47 -4.26
C GLU A 7 9.24 12.97 -4.55
N GLY A 8 8.46 13.16 -3.50
CA GLY A 8 7.07 13.59 -3.58
C GLY A 8 6.10 12.42 -3.71
N ASP A 9 4.82 12.76 -3.83
CA ASP A 9 3.75 11.80 -4.01
C ASP A 9 3.82 11.16 -5.41
N CYS A 10 3.54 9.87 -5.47
CA CYS A 10 3.63 9.07 -6.69
C CYS A 10 2.29 8.42 -7.00
N ILE A 11 1.86 8.51 -8.25
CA ILE A 11 0.69 7.79 -8.77
C ILE A 11 1.19 6.80 -9.83
N LEU A 12 0.85 5.53 -9.68
CA LEU A 12 1.22 4.52 -10.67
C LEU A 12 0.40 4.69 -11.96
N ASN A 13 1.04 4.48 -13.11
CA ASN A 13 0.36 4.55 -14.41
C ASN A 13 0.09 3.16 -15.02
N SER A 14 0.67 2.12 -14.44
CA SER A 14 0.57 0.72 -14.87
C SER A 14 1.00 -0.19 -13.72
N ASP A 15 0.85 -1.50 -13.92
CA ASP A 15 1.35 -2.50 -12.98
C ASP A 15 2.83 -2.29 -12.69
N GLU A 16 3.19 -2.33 -11.41
CA GLU A 16 4.52 -1.94 -10.98
C GLU A 16 5.00 -2.70 -9.75
N LYS A 17 6.30 -2.96 -9.72
CA LYS A 17 7.02 -3.49 -8.56
C LYS A 17 7.94 -2.40 -8.02
N ILE A 18 7.68 -2.00 -6.79
CA ILE A 18 8.45 -0.96 -6.09
C ILE A 18 9.41 -1.65 -5.12
N THR A 19 10.69 -1.50 -5.37
CA THR A 19 11.79 -1.96 -4.49
C THR A 19 12.60 -0.79 -3.91
N GLY A 20 12.40 0.40 -4.45
CA GLY A 20 13.08 1.62 -4.02
C GLY A 20 12.38 2.35 -2.88
N LEU A 21 12.56 3.66 -2.83
CA LEU A 21 12.04 4.55 -1.80
C LEU A 21 11.12 5.60 -2.41
N VAL A 22 9.88 5.69 -1.94
CA VAL A 22 8.97 6.81 -2.23
C VAL A 22 8.94 7.74 -1.02
N VAL A 23 9.49 8.94 -1.18
CA VAL A 23 9.48 9.99 -0.15
C VAL A 23 8.22 10.84 -0.31
N GLY A 24 7.10 10.24 0.06
CA GLY A 24 5.77 10.76 -0.14
C GLY A 24 4.74 9.65 -0.01
N SER A 25 3.55 9.92 -0.53
CA SER A 25 2.43 8.98 -0.59
C SER A 25 2.45 8.23 -1.92
N LEU A 26 1.93 7.00 -1.93
CA LEU A 26 1.79 6.18 -3.13
C LEU A 26 0.32 5.91 -3.39
N THR A 27 -0.17 6.30 -4.58
CA THR A 27 -1.51 5.99 -5.05
C THR A 27 -1.44 4.89 -6.11
N ILE A 28 -2.21 3.82 -5.91
CA ILE A 28 -2.38 2.71 -6.84
C ILE A 28 -3.79 2.83 -7.43
N PRO A 29 -3.92 3.25 -8.70
CA PRO A 29 -5.21 3.45 -9.32
C PRO A 29 -6.00 2.17 -9.56
N THR A 30 -7.27 2.37 -9.91
CA THR A 30 -8.20 1.29 -10.29
C THR A 30 -7.59 0.32 -11.31
N GLY A 31 -7.65 -0.98 -11.01
CA GLY A 31 -7.21 -2.05 -11.90
C GLY A 31 -5.68 -2.21 -12.02
N VAL A 32 -4.89 -1.45 -11.26
CA VAL A 32 -3.43 -1.56 -11.25
C VAL A 32 -2.99 -2.58 -10.20
N HIS A 33 -2.02 -3.42 -10.57
CA HIS A 33 -1.35 -4.36 -9.70
C HIS A 33 -0.03 -3.79 -9.18
N CYS A 34 0.14 -3.74 -7.85
CA CYS A 34 1.37 -3.23 -7.23
C CYS A 34 1.98 -4.22 -6.24
N GLU A 35 3.27 -4.52 -6.42
CA GLU A 35 4.10 -5.19 -5.40
C GLU A 35 5.01 -4.17 -4.72
N LEU A 36 4.70 -3.82 -3.47
CA LEU A 36 5.55 -2.96 -2.65
C LEU A 36 6.51 -3.81 -1.82
N ASN A 37 7.76 -3.91 -2.26
CA ASN A 37 8.88 -4.52 -1.54
C ASN A 37 9.84 -3.47 -0.94
N GLY A 38 9.71 -2.21 -1.35
CA GLY A 38 10.49 -1.07 -0.87
C GLY A 38 9.80 -0.33 0.28
N THR A 39 10.04 0.98 0.35
CA THR A 39 9.51 1.84 1.41
C THR A 39 8.71 2.99 0.83
N VAL A 40 7.53 3.23 1.38
CA VAL A 40 6.75 4.46 1.21
C VAL A 40 6.79 5.19 2.55
N THR A 41 7.28 6.42 2.59
CA THR A 41 7.46 7.13 3.87
C THR A 41 6.16 7.69 4.46
N SER A 42 5.13 7.84 3.63
CA SER A 42 3.81 8.35 4.01
C SER A 42 2.74 7.27 3.78
N ASP A 43 1.56 7.67 3.32
CA ASP A 43 0.40 6.81 3.11
C ASP A 43 0.48 6.01 1.79
N VAL A 44 -0.14 4.83 1.79
CA VAL A 44 -0.47 4.06 0.59
C VAL A 44 -1.97 4.11 0.38
N ILE A 45 -2.40 4.53 -0.80
CA ILE A 45 -3.81 4.66 -1.20
C ILE A 45 -4.07 3.66 -2.32
N ALA A 46 -4.88 2.65 -2.05
CA ALA A 46 -5.29 1.65 -3.02
C ALA A 46 -6.76 1.89 -3.42
N GLU A 47 -6.96 2.21 -4.69
CA GLU A 47 -8.29 2.49 -5.25
C GLU A 47 -9.08 1.21 -5.57
N LEU A 48 -10.37 1.38 -5.87
CA LEU A 48 -11.29 0.30 -6.20
C LEU A 48 -10.72 -0.63 -7.27
N GLY A 49 -10.73 -1.93 -7.03
CA GLY A 49 -10.25 -2.91 -8.01
C GLY A 49 -8.73 -2.96 -8.19
N ALA A 50 -7.95 -2.15 -7.48
CA ALA A 50 -6.51 -2.32 -7.40
C ALA A 50 -6.17 -3.62 -6.66
N THR A 51 -5.03 -4.22 -6.98
CA THR A 51 -4.47 -5.36 -6.24
C THR A 51 -3.09 -4.98 -5.71
N VAL A 52 -2.90 -5.07 -4.40
CA VAL A 52 -1.67 -4.59 -3.75
C VAL A 52 -1.10 -5.65 -2.82
N ALA A 53 0.18 -5.99 -3.02
CA ALA A 53 0.94 -6.81 -2.08
C ALA A 53 1.97 -5.93 -1.36
N ILE A 54 1.81 -5.76 -0.05
CA ILE A 54 2.73 -4.98 0.79
C ILE A 54 3.66 -5.95 1.52
N ASN A 55 4.86 -6.12 0.99
CA ASN A 55 5.94 -6.89 1.62
C ASN A 55 6.99 -5.97 2.29
N GLY A 56 7.01 -4.70 1.90
CA GLY A 56 7.91 -3.68 2.41
C GLY A 56 7.31 -2.86 3.56
N THR A 57 7.68 -1.58 3.61
CA THR A 57 7.29 -0.67 4.70
C THR A 57 6.41 0.47 4.22
N VAL A 58 5.33 0.74 4.95
CA VAL A 58 4.52 1.95 4.85
C VAL A 58 4.69 2.74 6.14
N GLY A 59 5.23 3.96 6.03
CA GLY A 59 5.48 4.85 7.16
C GLY A 59 4.21 5.50 7.70
N GLY A 60 3.18 5.64 6.86
CA GLY A 60 1.87 6.17 7.22
C GLY A 60 0.79 5.08 7.27
N ASN A 61 -0.39 5.45 6.81
CA ASN A 61 -1.58 4.63 6.76
C ASN A 61 -1.66 3.82 5.46
N LEU A 62 -2.31 2.67 5.54
CA LEU A 62 -2.85 1.97 4.37
C LEU A 62 -4.32 2.31 4.24
N ILE A 63 -4.71 2.93 3.12
CA ILE A 63 -6.08 3.32 2.82
C ILE A 63 -6.57 2.51 1.63
N SER A 64 -7.53 1.61 1.85
CA SER A 64 -8.18 0.83 0.80
C SER A 64 -9.60 1.37 0.57
N SER A 65 -9.98 1.56 -0.69
CA SER A 65 -11.35 1.91 -1.09
C SER A 65 -11.93 0.85 -2.02
N GLY A 66 -11.93 -0.40 -1.56
CA GLY A 66 -12.35 -1.55 -2.36
C GLY A 66 -11.22 -2.16 -3.18
N ALA A 67 -9.99 -2.16 -2.66
CA ALA A 67 -8.85 -2.87 -3.25
C ALA A 67 -8.66 -4.24 -2.61
N GLU A 68 -8.06 -5.19 -3.34
CA GLU A 68 -7.57 -6.44 -2.76
C GLU A 68 -6.15 -6.18 -2.26
N VAL A 69 -5.95 -6.20 -0.94
CA VAL A 69 -4.66 -5.87 -0.34
C VAL A 69 -4.19 -7.00 0.56
N ASP A 70 -3.01 -7.56 0.26
CA ASP A 70 -2.31 -8.49 1.13
C ASP A 70 -1.15 -7.78 1.84
N VAL A 71 -1.21 -7.71 3.16
CA VAL A 71 -0.18 -7.10 4.01
C VAL A 71 0.68 -8.19 4.65
N ARG A 72 1.95 -8.24 4.27
CA ARG A 72 2.98 -9.15 4.82
C ARG A 72 4.14 -8.37 5.48
N GLY A 73 4.27 -7.08 5.16
CA GLY A 73 5.30 -6.19 5.69
C GLY A 73 4.82 -5.35 6.87
N VAL A 74 5.28 -4.10 6.93
CA VAL A 74 5.07 -3.19 8.06
C VAL A 74 4.20 -2.01 7.66
N ILE A 75 3.16 -1.74 8.46
CA ILE A 75 2.35 -0.52 8.41
C ILE A 75 2.53 0.22 9.74
N SER A 76 3.16 1.38 9.69
CA SER A 76 3.45 2.16 10.91
C SER A 76 2.25 2.98 11.38
N GLY A 77 1.33 3.31 10.47
CA GLY A 77 0.05 3.94 10.78
C GLY A 77 -1.09 2.95 10.93
N LYS A 78 -2.29 3.37 10.49
CA LYS A 78 -3.52 2.58 10.56
C LYS A 78 -3.81 1.88 9.24
N ILE A 79 -4.59 0.82 9.32
CA ILE A 79 -5.28 0.26 8.15
C ILE A 79 -6.70 0.84 8.17
N ILE A 80 -7.07 1.56 7.10
CA ILE A 80 -8.37 2.18 6.91
C ILE A 80 -8.99 1.52 5.68
N ASP A 81 -9.90 0.58 5.92
CA ASP A 81 -10.60 -0.14 4.88
C ASP A 81 -11.99 0.48 4.70
N LYS A 82 -12.21 1.25 3.64
CA LYS A 82 -13.47 2.00 3.42
C LYS A 82 -14.53 1.18 2.68
N SER A 83 -14.33 -0.12 2.52
CA SER A 83 -15.20 -1.01 1.73
C SER A 83 -15.62 -2.22 2.56
N ASP A 84 -16.89 -2.60 2.42
CA ASP A 84 -17.43 -3.83 3.00
C ASP A 84 -17.22 -5.06 2.07
N THR A 85 -16.74 -4.87 0.84
CA THR A 85 -16.80 -5.90 -0.22
C THR A 85 -15.45 -6.52 -0.57
N MET A 86 -14.37 -5.74 -0.60
CA MET A 86 -13.01 -6.24 -0.89
C MET A 86 -12.13 -6.09 0.34
N SER A 87 -11.37 -7.14 0.65
CA SER A 87 -10.76 -7.29 1.96
C SER A 87 -9.28 -6.91 1.98
N VAL A 88 -8.87 -6.09 2.94
CA VAL A 88 -7.48 -6.07 3.40
C VAL A 88 -7.19 -7.32 4.24
N ARG A 89 -6.28 -8.17 3.78
CA ARG A 89 -5.80 -9.36 4.49
C ARG A 89 -4.45 -9.05 5.14
N VAL A 90 -4.38 -9.17 6.46
CA VAL A 90 -3.14 -8.98 7.22
C VAL A 90 -2.62 -10.35 7.62
N HIS A 91 -1.43 -10.69 7.13
CA HIS A 91 -0.78 -11.97 7.44
C HIS A 91 -0.16 -11.96 8.84
N SER A 92 0.00 -13.14 9.45
CA SER A 92 0.49 -13.30 10.84
C SER A 92 1.91 -12.73 11.10
N GLY A 93 2.72 -12.55 10.05
CA GLY A 93 4.05 -11.94 10.15
C GLY A 93 4.07 -10.43 9.92
N ALA A 94 2.94 -9.82 9.53
CA ALA A 94 2.87 -8.39 9.32
C ALA A 94 2.83 -7.64 10.65
N VAL A 95 3.40 -6.44 10.67
CA VAL A 95 3.37 -5.54 11.83
C VAL A 95 2.52 -4.34 11.49
N VAL A 96 1.49 -4.09 12.29
CA VAL A 96 0.62 -2.91 12.17
C VAL A 96 0.64 -2.19 13.52
N SER A 97 1.28 -1.02 13.56
CA SER A 97 1.46 -0.28 14.82
C SER A 97 0.20 0.51 15.23
N GLY A 98 -0.61 0.93 14.26
CA GLY A 98 -1.90 1.58 14.50
C GLY A 98 -3.07 0.59 14.59
N GLU A 99 -4.24 1.11 14.96
CA GLU A 99 -5.48 0.35 14.94
C GLU A 99 -5.95 0.08 13.50
N ARG A 100 -6.56 -1.08 13.26
CA ARG A 100 -7.35 -1.33 12.05
C ARG A 100 -8.75 -0.73 12.25
N LYS A 101 -9.18 0.14 11.34
CA LYS A 101 -10.55 0.65 11.30
C LYS A 101 -11.28 0.09 10.06
N PRO A 102 -12.44 -0.54 10.24
CA PRO A 102 -13.39 -0.73 9.16
C PRO A 102 -14.05 0.60 8.77
#